data_AF-A0A7L0WGT0-F1
#
_entry.id   AF-A0A7L0WGT0-F1
#
_cell.length_a   1.000
_cell.length_b   1.000
_cell.length_c   1.000
_cell.angle_alpha   90.00
_cell.angle_beta   90.00
_cell.angle_gamma   90.00
#
_symmetry.space_group_name_H-M   'P 1'
#
loop_
_entity.id
_entity.type
_entity.pdbx_description
1 polymer ?
#
loop_
_entity_poly.entity_id
_entity_poly.type
_entity_poly.pdbx_seq_one_letter_code
_entity_poly.pdbx_strand_id
1 'polypeptide(L)'
;MYTFGLIQIGLSLLCTTTISSLSCNHLPLQQRKVIDNSLQLLDKMGRKFPQQCLREKMSFRFPEQVLKPRQKETVRVAVEEIFQHIFYIFSKNLTLAAWDGAALEQFQNGLHQQIEQLEACVIKKQTRYFWSKEVNRLKLKKYFQKIDCFLKDKQHNLCSWEISRAEMRRCLQLIDKVIRKL
;
A
#
# COMPACT_ATOMS: atom_id res chain seq x y z
N MET A 1 -21.99 -18.12 -38.99
CA MET A 1 -22.24 -17.19 -37.86
C MET A 1 -21.50 -17.58 -36.58
N TYR A 2 -21.37 -18.87 -36.22
CA TYR A 2 -20.62 -19.29 -35.01
C TYR A 2 -19.11 -18.98 -35.03
N THR A 3 -18.45 -19.11 -36.18
CA THR A 3 -17.00 -18.88 -36.32
C THR A 3 -16.60 -17.42 -36.12
N PHE A 4 -17.41 -16.48 -36.63
CA PHE A 4 -17.22 -15.04 -36.43
C PHE A 4 -17.36 -14.64 -34.95
N GLY A 5 -18.32 -15.23 -34.24
CA GLY A 5 -18.48 -15.03 -32.79
C GLY A 5 -17.30 -15.57 -31.97
N LEU A 6 -16.79 -16.76 -32.33
CA LEU A 6 -15.62 -17.35 -31.66
C LEU A 6 -14.33 -16.56 -31.91
N ILE A 7 -14.14 -16.04 -33.12
CA ILE A 7 -12.99 -15.18 -33.46
C ILE A 7 -13.07 -13.86 -32.68
N GLN A 8 -14.24 -13.25 -32.58
CA GLN A 8 -14.44 -11.99 -31.86
C GLN A 8 -14.28 -12.14 -30.34
N ILE A 9 -14.72 -13.26 -29.77
CA ILE A 9 -14.45 -13.62 -28.36
C ILE A 9 -12.95 -13.87 -28.16
N GLY A 10 -12.30 -14.61 -29.07
CA GLY A 10 -10.87 -14.88 -29.02
C GLY A 10 -10.01 -13.63 -29.09
N LEU A 11 -10.33 -12.69 -29.99
CA LEU A 11 -9.68 -11.38 -30.10
C LEU A 11 -9.90 -10.53 -28.85
N SER A 12 -11.09 -10.53 -28.28
CA SER A 12 -11.40 -9.79 -27.04
C SER A 12 -10.63 -10.34 -25.83
N LEU A 13 -10.51 -11.66 -25.71
CA LEU A 13 -9.68 -12.31 -24.70
C LEU A 13 -8.18 -12.03 -24.90
N LEU A 14 -7.70 -12.02 -26.14
CA LEU A 14 -6.30 -11.70 -26.44
C LEU A 14 -5.98 -10.23 -26.14
N CYS A 15 -6.87 -9.30 -26.49
CA CYS A 15 -6.69 -7.86 -26.22
C CYS A 15 -6.67 -7.57 -24.71
N THR A 16 -7.58 -8.16 -23.94
CA THR A 16 -7.61 -7.96 -22.47
C THR A 16 -6.39 -8.58 -21.78
N THR A 17 -5.91 -9.75 -22.24
CA THR A 17 -4.74 -10.39 -21.63
C THR A 17 -3.41 -9.69 -21.95
N THR A 18 -3.27 -9.13 -23.16
CA THR A 18 -2.08 -8.38 -23.60
C THR A 18 -1.99 -7.01 -22.92
N ILE A 19 -3.08 -6.23 -22.85
CA ILE A 19 -3.14 -4.94 -22.17
C ILE A 19 -2.77 -5.08 -20.67
N SER A 20 -3.35 -6.07 -19.99
CA SER A 20 -3.03 -6.33 -18.58
C SER A 20 -1.58 -6.79 -18.39
N SER A 21 -0.98 -7.53 -19.33
CA SER A 21 0.41 -7.96 -19.23
C SER A 21 1.42 -6.82 -19.43
N LEU A 22 1.13 -5.90 -20.35
CA LEU A 22 1.98 -4.75 -20.64
C LEU A 22 1.97 -3.75 -19.46
N SER A 23 0.78 -3.52 -18.87
CA SER A 23 0.63 -2.71 -17.65
C SER A 23 1.49 -3.24 -16.48
N CYS A 24 1.53 -4.57 -16.29
CA CYS A 24 2.34 -5.17 -15.23
C CYS A 24 3.87 -5.12 -15.45
N ASN A 25 4.34 -4.86 -16.68
CA ASN A 25 5.76 -4.68 -16.97
C ASN A 25 6.26 -3.29 -16.55
N HIS A 26 5.40 -2.26 -16.62
CA HIS A 26 5.71 -0.89 -16.19
C HIS A 26 5.43 -0.62 -14.70
N LEU A 27 4.87 -1.61 -14.00
CA LEU A 27 4.47 -1.53 -12.60
C LEU A 27 5.54 -0.93 -11.66
N PRO A 28 6.85 -1.28 -11.74
CA PRO A 28 7.84 -0.67 -10.84
C PRO A 28 8.01 0.84 -11.03
N LEU A 29 7.96 1.33 -12.27
CA LEU A 29 8.07 2.77 -12.58
C LEU A 29 6.82 3.52 -12.09
N GLN A 30 5.64 2.93 -12.32
CA GLN A 30 4.38 3.49 -11.86
C GLN A 30 4.31 3.55 -10.34
N GLN A 31 4.73 2.48 -9.65
CA GLN A 31 4.78 2.44 -8.20
C GLN A 31 5.69 3.53 -7.61
N ARG A 32 6.86 3.80 -8.22
CA ARG A 32 7.74 4.88 -7.74
C ARG A 32 7.03 6.23 -7.78
N LYS A 33 6.37 6.56 -8.89
CA LYS A 33 5.63 7.82 -9.03
C LYS A 33 4.52 7.93 -7.99
N VAL A 34 3.77 6.85 -7.77
CA VAL A 34 2.71 6.84 -6.76
C VAL A 34 3.27 6.98 -5.35
N ILE A 35 4.37 6.32 -5.02
CA ILE A 35 5.00 6.44 -3.70
C ILE A 35 5.54 7.85 -3.48
N ASP A 36 6.22 8.44 -4.46
CA ASP A 36 6.73 9.81 -4.38
C ASP A 36 5.57 10.80 -4.15
N ASN A 37 4.49 10.68 -4.91
CA ASN A 37 3.28 11.47 -4.72
C ASN A 37 2.65 11.24 -3.33
N SER A 38 2.59 9.98 -2.88
CA SER A 38 2.04 9.60 -1.57
C SER A 38 2.85 10.24 -0.43
N LEU A 39 4.18 10.23 -0.53
CA LEU A 39 5.07 10.87 0.44
C LEU A 39 4.86 12.39 0.49
N GLN A 40 4.73 13.04 -0.67
CA GLN A 40 4.43 14.47 -0.75
C GLN A 40 3.07 14.81 -0.14
N LEU A 41 2.05 13.99 -0.39
CA LEU A 41 0.70 14.18 0.18
C LEU A 41 0.69 13.98 1.70
N LEU A 42 1.45 13.01 2.22
CA LEU A 42 1.66 12.85 3.67
C LEU A 42 2.30 14.10 4.29
N ASP A 43 3.27 14.72 3.62
CA ASP A 43 3.88 15.97 4.09
C ASP A 43 2.90 17.15 4.04
N LYS A 44 2.13 17.26 2.95
CA LYS A 44 1.15 18.32 2.77
C LYS A 44 0.01 18.24 3.80
N MET A 45 -0.48 17.03 4.11
CA MET A 45 -1.68 16.87 4.93
C MET A 45 -1.48 17.24 6.40
N GLY A 46 -0.38 16.83 7.02
CA GLY A 46 -0.09 17.10 8.43
C GLY A 46 0.95 18.19 8.64
N ARG A 47 1.56 18.70 7.56
CA ARG A 47 2.65 19.68 7.59
C ARG A 47 3.77 19.19 8.52
N LYS A 48 4.32 20.10 9.35
CA LYS A 48 5.40 19.82 10.29
C LYS A 48 4.87 19.02 11.48
N PHE A 49 5.59 17.96 11.85
CA PHE A 49 5.27 17.13 13.02
C PHE A 49 5.22 17.98 14.31
N PRO A 50 4.11 17.94 15.08
CA PRO A 50 3.96 18.74 16.29
C PRO A 50 4.92 18.33 17.40
N GLN A 51 5.67 19.30 17.94
CA GLN A 51 6.68 19.03 18.98
C GLN A 51 6.07 18.44 20.26
N GLN A 52 4.83 18.81 20.60
CA GLN A 52 4.10 18.25 21.74
C GLN A 52 3.92 16.73 21.66
N CYS A 53 3.95 16.15 20.46
CA CYS A 53 3.78 14.72 20.24
C CYS A 53 5.07 13.91 20.41
N LEU A 54 6.24 14.55 20.57
CA LEU A 54 7.53 13.86 20.74
C LEU A 54 7.64 13.11 22.07
N ARG A 55 6.84 13.47 23.07
CA ARG A 55 6.84 12.81 24.39
C ARG A 55 6.11 11.47 24.38
N GLU A 56 5.32 11.21 23.35
CA GLU A 56 4.53 10.00 23.25
C GLU A 56 5.41 8.79 22.92
N LYS A 57 5.41 7.80 23.81
CA LYS A 57 6.18 6.58 23.63
C LYS A 57 5.43 5.64 22.69
N MET A 58 6.11 5.19 21.64
CA MET A 58 5.62 4.16 20.73
C MET A 58 6.79 3.29 20.25
N SER A 59 6.49 2.04 19.90
CA SER A 59 7.46 1.13 19.30
C SER A 59 6.77 0.26 18.25
N PHE A 60 6.58 0.82 17.06
CA PHE A 60 6.24 0.05 15.88
C PHE A 60 7.52 -0.56 15.31
N ARG A 61 7.60 -1.89 15.32
CA ARG A 61 8.73 -2.63 14.73
C ARG A 61 8.25 -3.22 13.41
N PHE A 62 8.50 -2.49 12.33
CA PHE A 62 8.19 -2.95 10.99
C PHE A 62 8.89 -4.30 10.69
N PRO A 63 8.19 -5.30 10.17
CA PRO A 63 8.76 -6.63 9.91
C PRO A 63 9.55 -6.64 8.60
N GLU A 64 10.73 -5.97 8.56
CA GLU A 64 11.54 -5.78 7.34
C GLU A 64 11.77 -7.03 6.49
N GLN A 65 11.82 -8.21 7.12
CA GLN A 65 11.97 -9.50 6.43
C GLN A 65 10.92 -9.74 5.34
N VAL A 66 9.71 -9.16 5.44
CA VAL A 66 8.67 -9.31 4.40
C VAL A 66 9.04 -8.59 3.10
N LEU A 67 9.96 -7.62 3.18
CA LEU A 67 10.52 -6.87 2.06
C LEU A 67 11.91 -7.36 1.63
N LYS A 68 12.45 -8.41 2.27
CA LYS A 68 13.71 -9.09 1.92
C LYS A 68 13.55 -10.48 1.25
N PRO A 69 12.49 -10.80 0.46
CA PRO A 69 12.35 -12.13 -0.10
C PRO A 69 13.29 -12.33 -1.30
N ARG A 70 13.65 -13.60 -1.54
CA ARG A 70 14.51 -14.03 -2.66
C ARG A 70 13.82 -13.89 -4.03
N GLN A 71 12.53 -13.58 -4.06
CA GLN A 71 11.68 -13.61 -5.25
C GLN A 71 10.86 -12.32 -5.36
N LYS A 72 10.85 -11.71 -6.55
CA LYS A 72 10.16 -10.43 -6.83
C LYS A 72 8.66 -10.51 -6.56
N GLU A 73 8.02 -11.65 -6.82
CA GLU A 73 6.57 -11.82 -6.66
C GLU A 73 6.12 -11.74 -5.20
N THR A 74 6.89 -12.34 -4.28
CA THR A 74 6.60 -12.27 -2.84
C THR A 74 6.71 -10.84 -2.31
N VAL A 75 7.63 -10.02 -2.86
CA VAL A 75 7.71 -8.58 -2.54
C VAL A 75 6.43 -7.89 -2.96
N ARG A 76 5.98 -8.10 -4.21
CA ARG A 76 4.80 -7.42 -4.77
C ARG A 76 3.56 -7.66 -3.93
N VAL A 77 3.34 -8.90 -3.51
CA VAL A 77 2.24 -9.27 -2.60
C VAL A 77 2.39 -8.59 -1.23
N ALA A 78 3.60 -8.54 -0.67
CA ALA A 78 3.80 -7.83 0.60
C ALA A 78 3.54 -6.32 0.47
N VAL A 79 3.92 -5.71 -0.66
CA VAL A 79 3.67 -4.29 -0.96
C VAL A 79 2.18 -4.02 -1.12
N GLU A 80 1.44 -4.86 -1.85
CA GLU A 80 -0.03 -4.80 -1.96
C GLU A 80 -0.68 -4.82 -0.58
N GLU A 81 -0.32 -5.80 0.26
CA GLU A 81 -0.86 -5.94 1.61
C GLU A 81 -0.54 -4.73 2.50
N ILE A 82 0.66 -4.15 2.38
CA ILE A 82 1.04 -2.92 3.08
C ILE A 82 0.13 -1.77 2.62
N PHE A 83 -0.08 -1.58 1.32
CA PHE A 83 -0.95 -0.53 0.81
C PHE A 83 -2.40 -0.69 1.29
N GLN A 84 -2.94 -1.92 1.28
CA GLN A 84 -4.27 -2.21 1.81
C GLN A 84 -4.40 -1.82 3.29
N HIS A 85 -3.39 -2.17 4.11
CA HIS A 85 -3.39 -1.78 5.52
C HIS A 85 -3.24 -0.27 5.75
N ILE A 86 -2.40 0.42 4.96
CA ILE A 86 -2.29 1.88 5.01
C ILE A 86 -3.65 2.48 4.67
N PHE A 87 -4.25 2.09 3.53
CA PHE A 87 -5.56 2.58 3.11
C PHE A 87 -6.60 2.40 4.22
N TYR A 88 -6.69 1.20 4.81
CA TYR A 88 -7.60 0.94 5.93
C TYR A 88 -7.43 1.90 7.12
N ILE A 89 -6.19 2.22 7.50
CA ILE A 89 -5.93 3.17 8.60
C ILE A 89 -6.42 4.57 8.22
N PHE A 90 -6.15 5.01 7.00
CA PHE A 90 -6.56 6.32 6.50
C PHE A 90 -8.05 6.40 6.14
N SER A 91 -8.79 5.30 6.05
CA SER A 91 -10.25 5.30 5.86
C SER A 91 -11.05 5.42 7.17
N LYS A 92 -10.39 5.49 8.32
CA LYS A 92 -11.05 5.66 9.62
C LYS A 92 -11.58 7.09 9.80
N ASN A 93 -12.28 7.31 10.92
CA ASN A 93 -12.68 8.67 11.31
C ASN A 93 -11.42 9.48 11.70
N LEU A 94 -11.04 10.42 10.82
CA LEU A 94 -9.86 11.26 10.92
C LEU A 94 -10.14 12.67 11.44
N THR A 95 -11.33 12.93 12.00
CA THR A 95 -11.76 14.28 12.43
C THR A 95 -10.75 14.92 13.40
N LEU A 96 -10.17 14.12 14.31
CA LEU A 96 -9.21 14.60 15.31
C LEU A 96 -7.76 14.69 14.81
N ALA A 97 -7.48 14.27 13.57
CA ALA A 97 -6.15 14.37 12.98
C ALA A 97 -5.78 15.81 12.57
N ALA A 98 -6.78 16.67 12.36
CA ALA A 98 -6.61 18.06 11.90
C ALA A 98 -5.78 18.19 10.61
N TRP A 99 -5.87 17.19 9.73
CA TRP A 99 -5.18 17.16 8.44
C TRP A 99 -5.92 17.93 7.34
N ASP A 100 -5.18 18.37 6.32
CA ASP A 100 -5.74 18.92 5.09
C ASP A 100 -6.59 17.85 4.36
N GLY A 101 -7.90 18.07 4.31
CA GLY A 101 -8.85 17.10 3.76
C GLY A 101 -8.64 16.81 2.26
N ALA A 102 -8.27 17.82 1.47
CA ALA A 102 -8.02 17.64 0.04
C ALA A 102 -6.76 16.78 -0.20
N ALA A 103 -5.68 17.00 0.54
CA ALA A 103 -4.49 16.16 0.48
C ALA A 103 -4.77 14.72 0.94
N LEU A 104 -5.61 14.55 1.97
CA LEU A 104 -6.07 13.24 2.44
C LEU A 104 -6.86 12.48 1.38
N GLU A 105 -7.83 13.13 0.74
CA GLU A 105 -8.64 12.53 -0.32
C GLU A 105 -7.75 12.10 -1.51
N GLN A 106 -6.84 12.97 -1.95
CA GLN A 106 -5.88 12.64 -3.00
C GLN A 106 -5.00 11.45 -2.62
N PHE A 107 -4.58 11.37 -1.36
CA PHE A 107 -3.77 10.28 -0.85
C PHE A 107 -4.54 8.95 -0.86
N GLN A 108 -5.78 8.95 -0.36
CA GLN A 108 -6.65 7.78 -0.36
C GLN A 108 -6.94 7.29 -1.79
N ASN A 109 -7.27 8.21 -2.70
CA ASN A 109 -7.54 7.88 -4.11
C ASN A 109 -6.30 7.30 -4.79
N GLY A 110 -5.11 7.89 -4.56
CA GLY A 110 -3.85 7.39 -5.10
C GLY A 110 -3.50 5.99 -4.59
N LEU A 111 -3.72 5.73 -3.29
CA LEU A 111 -3.56 4.39 -2.71
C LEU A 111 -4.53 3.37 -3.30
N HIS A 112 -5.80 3.74 -3.44
CA HIS A 112 -6.82 2.84 -3.99
C HIS A 112 -6.47 2.41 -5.41
N GLN A 113 -6.13 3.37 -6.29
CA GLN A 113 -5.69 3.09 -7.66
C GLN A 113 -4.46 2.15 -7.70
N GLN A 114 -3.53 2.33 -6.76
CA GLN A 114 -2.33 1.50 -6.68
C GLN A 114 -2.63 0.06 -6.25
N ILE A 115 -3.61 -0.13 -5.36
CA ILE A 115 -4.07 -1.44 -4.91
C ILE A 115 -4.72 -2.18 -6.08
N GLU A 116 -5.67 -1.56 -6.79
CA GLU A 116 -6.36 -2.17 -7.94
C GLU A 116 -5.37 -2.63 -9.02
N GLN A 117 -4.35 -1.81 -9.31
CA GLN A 117 -3.30 -2.16 -10.27
C GLN A 117 -2.45 -3.34 -9.81
N LEU A 118 -2.11 -3.42 -8.52
CA LEU A 118 -1.35 -4.53 -7.96
C LEU A 118 -2.14 -5.82 -8.00
N GLU A 119 -3.41 -5.78 -7.60
CA GLU A 119 -4.32 -6.93 -7.63
C GLU A 119 -4.46 -7.49 -9.04
N ALA A 120 -4.68 -6.62 -10.04
CA ALA A 120 -4.75 -7.01 -11.45
C ALA A 120 -3.48 -7.74 -11.94
N CYS A 121 -2.32 -7.39 -11.40
CA CYS A 121 -1.03 -8.02 -11.72
C CYS A 121 -0.75 -9.31 -10.95
N VAL A 122 -1.23 -9.43 -9.71
CA VAL A 122 -0.98 -10.58 -8.82
C VAL A 122 -1.87 -11.79 -9.16
N ILE A 123 -3.08 -11.57 -9.69
CA ILE A 123 -4.06 -12.63 -10.01
C ILE A 123 -3.49 -13.73 -10.93
N LYS A 124 -2.44 -13.47 -11.71
CA LYS A 124 -1.85 -14.45 -12.66
C LYS A 124 -0.82 -15.42 -12.08
N LYS A 125 -0.42 -15.34 -10.79
CA LYS A 125 0.72 -16.14 -10.25
C LYS A 125 0.49 -16.78 -8.87
N GLN A 126 -0.76 -17.05 -8.52
CA GLN A 126 -1.20 -17.39 -7.15
C GLN A 126 -0.64 -18.72 -6.57
N THR A 127 -0.26 -19.70 -7.38
CA THR A 127 -0.05 -21.08 -6.90
C THR A 127 1.36 -21.39 -6.36
N ARG A 128 2.40 -20.67 -6.78
CA ARG A 128 3.80 -21.09 -6.51
C ARG A 128 4.33 -20.70 -5.12
N TYR A 129 3.70 -19.73 -4.43
CA TYR A 129 4.29 -19.09 -3.24
C TYR A 129 3.32 -18.90 -2.06
N PHE A 130 2.27 -19.71 -2.02
CA PHE A 130 1.15 -19.57 -1.07
C PHE A 130 1.60 -19.48 0.40
N TRP A 131 2.47 -20.37 0.86
CA TRP A 131 2.90 -20.38 2.28
C TRP A 131 3.73 -19.16 2.68
N SER A 132 4.68 -18.72 1.84
CA SER A 132 5.47 -17.52 2.14
C SER A 132 4.59 -16.26 2.13
N LYS A 133 3.58 -16.22 1.27
CA LYS A 133 2.58 -15.15 1.21
C LYS A 133 1.80 -15.08 2.53
N GLU A 134 1.28 -16.22 3.00
CA GLU A 134 0.47 -16.26 4.23
C GLU A 134 1.27 -15.86 5.48
N VAL A 135 2.51 -16.33 5.60
CA VAL A 135 3.39 -15.95 6.73
C VAL A 135 3.68 -14.44 6.73
N ASN A 136 3.91 -13.84 5.55
CA ASN A 136 4.15 -12.41 5.43
C ASN A 136 2.89 -11.61 5.76
N ARG A 137 1.71 -12.05 5.29
CA ARG A 137 0.41 -11.46 5.63
C ARG A 137 0.16 -11.43 7.12
N LEU A 138 0.37 -12.55 7.82
CA LEU A 138 0.20 -12.61 9.27
C LEU A 138 1.15 -11.66 10.02
N LYS A 139 2.40 -11.51 9.55
CA LYS A 139 3.36 -10.55 10.14
C LYS A 139 2.92 -9.11 9.95
N LEU A 140 2.48 -8.76 8.74
CA LEU A 140 1.98 -7.43 8.40
C LEU A 140 0.69 -7.11 9.18
N LYS A 141 -0.26 -8.04 9.22
CA LYS A 141 -1.48 -7.92 10.01
C LYS A 141 -1.19 -7.63 11.47
N LYS A 142 -0.31 -8.41 12.12
CA LYS A 142 0.11 -8.17 13.51
C LYS A 142 0.76 -6.80 13.70
N TYR A 143 1.56 -6.36 12.74
CA TYR A 143 2.21 -5.06 12.78
C TYR A 143 1.19 -3.91 12.71
N PHE A 144 0.28 -3.93 11.73
CA PHE A 144 -0.73 -2.88 11.59
C PHE A 144 -1.82 -2.92 12.68
N GLN A 145 -2.10 -4.09 13.25
CA GLN A 145 -2.94 -4.20 14.44
C GLN A 145 -2.36 -3.43 15.63
N LYS A 146 -1.03 -3.39 15.82
CA LYS A 146 -0.42 -2.58 16.89
C LYS A 146 -0.67 -1.09 16.69
N ILE A 147 -0.71 -0.63 15.45
CA ILE A 147 -0.98 0.77 15.11
C ILE A 147 -2.46 1.08 15.36
N ASP A 148 -3.36 0.17 14.98
CA ASP A 148 -4.79 0.28 15.29
C ASP A 148 -5.07 0.32 16.79
N CYS A 149 -4.45 -0.57 17.56
CA CYS A 149 -4.52 -0.56 19.03
C CYS A 149 -3.98 0.77 19.59
N PHE A 150 -2.82 1.24 19.12
CA PHE A 150 -2.26 2.51 19.56
C PHE A 150 -3.21 3.69 19.30
N LEU A 151 -3.83 3.76 18.12
CA LEU A 151 -4.82 4.78 17.80
C LEU A 151 -6.01 4.73 18.78
N LYS A 152 -6.52 3.52 19.08
CA LYS A 152 -7.63 3.33 20.02
C LYS A 152 -7.25 3.70 21.45
N ASP A 153 -6.10 3.25 21.94
CA ASP A 153 -5.60 3.52 23.29
C ASP A 153 -5.41 5.02 23.53
N LYS A 154 -5.04 5.75 22.47
CA LYS A 154 -4.89 7.22 22.48
C LYS A 154 -6.15 7.97 22.08
N GLN A 155 -7.28 7.26 21.96
CA GLN A 155 -8.59 7.82 21.63
C GLN A 155 -8.58 8.65 20.34
N HIS A 156 -7.77 8.22 19.37
CA HIS A 156 -7.64 8.90 18.08
C HIS A 156 -7.23 10.38 18.20
N ASN A 157 -6.52 10.77 19.27
CA ASN A 157 -6.09 12.14 19.45
C ASN A 157 -5.09 12.58 18.36
N LEU A 158 -4.86 13.89 18.24
CA LEU A 158 -3.97 14.48 17.25
C LEU A 158 -2.57 13.84 17.23
N CYS A 159 -1.96 13.59 18.39
CA CYS A 159 -0.62 13.01 18.43
C CYS A 159 -0.58 11.55 17.96
N SER A 160 -1.61 10.77 18.25
CA SER A 160 -1.68 9.39 17.77
C SER A 160 -1.81 9.31 16.24
N TRP A 161 -2.53 10.25 15.63
CA TRP A 161 -2.60 10.39 14.19
C TRP A 161 -1.27 10.83 13.60
N GLU A 162 -0.64 11.87 14.14
CA GLU A 162 0.65 12.37 13.66
C GLU A 162 1.75 11.30 13.74
N ILE A 163 1.78 10.52 14.82
CA ILE A 163 2.70 9.39 14.99
C ILE A 163 2.40 8.28 13.97
N SER A 164 1.12 7.96 13.77
CA SER A 164 0.72 6.97 12.76
C SER A 164 1.12 7.44 11.37
N ARG A 165 0.87 8.71 11.00
CA ARG A 165 1.30 9.32 9.73
C ARG A 165 2.81 9.19 9.50
N ALA A 166 3.62 9.45 10.52
CA ALA A 166 5.06 9.28 10.46
C ALA A 166 5.46 7.80 10.23
N GLU A 167 4.78 6.85 10.86
CA GLU A 167 5.03 5.42 10.63
C GLU A 167 4.59 4.98 9.23
N MET A 168 3.48 5.51 8.70
CA MET A 168 3.03 5.24 7.32
C MET A 168 4.03 5.80 6.29
N ARG A 169 4.58 6.99 6.56
CA ARG A 169 5.69 7.55 5.76
C ARG A 169 6.90 6.60 5.76
N ARG A 170 7.29 6.08 6.92
CA ARG A 170 8.39 5.11 7.04
C ARG A 170 8.12 3.83 6.22
N CYS A 171 6.90 3.28 6.29
CA CYS A 171 6.50 2.12 5.48
C CYS A 171 6.69 2.40 3.98
N LEU A 172 6.22 3.54 3.49
CA LEU A 172 6.33 3.93 2.08
C LEU A 172 7.80 4.10 1.64
N GLN A 173 8.65 4.68 2.49
CA GLN A 173 10.09 4.81 2.22
C GLN A 173 10.79 3.43 2.12
N LEU A 174 10.40 2.48 2.97
CA LEU A 174 10.92 1.11 2.90
C LEU A 174 10.49 0.42 1.60
N ILE A 175 9.23 0.62 1.19
CA ILE A 175 8.72 0.11 -0.09
C ILE A 175 9.48 0.73 -1.26
N ASP A 176 9.65 2.05 -1.29
CA ASP A 176 10.37 2.77 -2.34
C ASP A 176 11.79 2.22 -2.52
N LYS A 177 12.52 2.03 -1.41
CA LYS A 177 13.87 1.45 -1.42
C LYS A 177 13.92 0.06 -2.05
N VAL A 178 12.87 -0.73 -1.90
CA VAL A 178 12.79 -2.09 -2.44
C VAL A 178 12.42 -2.05 -3.92
N ILE A 179 11.43 -1.24 -4.31
CA ILE A 179 11.00 -1.08 -5.69
C ILE A 179 12.09 -0.46 -6.56
N ARG A 180 12.95 0.39 -6.00
CA ARG A 180 14.15 0.90 -6.69
C ARG A 180 15.15 -0.19 -7.08
N LYS A 181 15.11 -1.35 -6.40
CA LYS A 181 16.01 -2.50 -6.63
C LYS A 181 15.40 -3.63 -7.47
N LEU A 182 14.09 -3.60 -7.69
CA LEU A 182 13.36 -4.59 -8.50
C LEU A 182 13.48 -4.30 -9.99
#